data_AF-A0AAE3KR48-F1
#
_entry.id   AF-A0AAE3KR48-F1
#
_cell.length_a   1.000
_cell.length_b   1.000
_cell.length_c   1.000
_cell.angle_alpha   90.00
_cell.angle_beta   90.00
_cell.angle_gamma   90.00
#
_symmetry.space_group_name_H-M   'P 1'
#
loop_
_entity.id
_entity.type
_entity.pdbx_description
1 polymer ?
#
loop_
_entity_poly.entity_id
_entity_poly.type
_entity_poly.pdbx_seq_one_letter_code
_entity_poly.pdbx_strand_id
1 'polypeptide(L)'
;MVMTIEPTAQEQYMLELVNRARLNPQAEVDRNPYVAALNEDLAPGTISNTPKQALAFNLQLINSSRQHSQWMLDTDIFSHTGINGSNPGARMQGAGYQFTGSWTWGENIAWMGTTGTPNVTAFVAAEHDNLFDSAGHRKNILNDNFKEIGIGTLTGVFQGYNAVMTTQNFAKSGTASFITGVAFNDLVTDDDFYTVGEGLGGITVNALRQSDNQLFSTFTYASGGYQLALDPGTYTVSFSGGGLSTTVTQTVTLGSLNFKLDLATDKLPVTPTPGVTLTGTSANNTLTGGNGNDTLSGLAGNDILNGLNGNDMLFGGTGNDTLDGGNGDDQLDGGDGIDRLLGGAGNDILVGGLGVDTLIGGDGSDRLNGNAGNDILTGGVGGDFFVFDSNSAFTSSAFGVDKVTDFASGVDKIVLDQTTFGAITPAQIAIVNTDSLAAISMAQIVYSLGTGNLFFNQNGSVSGYGTGARFATIDNDNNSATIAPVLMVADFQIVA
;
A
#
# COMPACT_ATOMS: atom_id res chain seq x y z
N MET A 1 -16.25 18.33 -24.74
CA MET A 1 -15.51 17.13 -24.33
C MET A 1 -16.25 16.60 -23.11
N VAL A 2 -17.07 15.57 -23.27
CA VAL A 2 -17.72 14.92 -22.11
C VAL A 2 -16.58 14.20 -21.41
N MET A 3 -16.12 14.68 -20.25
CA MET A 3 -15.26 13.86 -19.40
C MET A 3 -16.05 12.59 -19.11
N THR A 4 -15.58 11.46 -19.62
CA THR A 4 -16.10 10.16 -19.20
C THR A 4 -15.85 10.06 -17.70
N ILE A 5 -16.92 9.91 -16.95
CA ILE A 5 -16.89 9.79 -15.49
C ILE A 5 -16.41 8.36 -15.22
N GLU A 6 -15.10 8.20 -14.98
CA GLU A 6 -14.55 6.91 -14.56
C GLU A 6 -14.69 6.73 -13.04
N PRO A 7 -14.84 5.49 -12.54
CA PRO A 7 -14.78 5.21 -11.11
C PRO A 7 -13.41 5.61 -10.53
N THR A 8 -13.39 6.17 -9.32
CA THR A 8 -12.14 6.43 -8.60
C THR A 8 -11.54 5.13 -8.03
N ALA A 9 -10.29 5.17 -7.57
CA ALA A 9 -9.66 4.03 -6.90
C ALA A 9 -10.42 3.65 -5.61
N GLN A 10 -10.93 4.62 -4.86
CA GLN A 10 -11.72 4.38 -3.65
C GLN A 10 -13.10 3.79 -3.95
N GLU A 11 -13.74 4.21 -5.03
CA GLU A 11 -15.00 3.60 -5.48
C GLU A 11 -14.75 2.17 -5.94
N GLN A 12 -13.68 1.92 -6.70
CA GLN A 12 -13.27 0.57 -7.09
C GLN A 12 -13.00 -0.30 -5.87
N TYR A 13 -12.26 0.20 -4.88
CA TYR A 13 -12.01 -0.52 -3.63
C TYR A 13 -13.32 -0.88 -2.92
N MET A 14 -14.26 0.07 -2.79
CA MET A 14 -15.59 -0.21 -2.24
C MET A 14 -16.36 -1.28 -3.03
N LEU A 15 -16.27 -1.29 -4.36
CA LEU A 15 -16.88 -2.35 -5.19
C LEU A 15 -16.27 -3.71 -4.87
N GLU A 16 -14.95 -3.78 -4.72
CA GLU A 16 -14.24 -5.03 -4.41
C GLU A 16 -14.63 -5.55 -3.02
N LEU A 17 -14.78 -4.69 -2.02
CA LEU A 17 -15.28 -5.06 -0.69
C LEU A 17 -16.71 -5.61 -0.77
N VAL A 18 -17.59 -4.94 -1.52
CA VAL A 18 -18.98 -5.40 -1.76
C VAL A 18 -18.99 -6.75 -2.48
N ASN A 19 -18.16 -6.94 -3.51
CA ASN A 19 -18.09 -8.18 -4.27
C ASN A 19 -17.47 -9.32 -3.47
N ARG A 20 -16.49 -9.06 -2.60
CA ARG A 20 -15.95 -10.03 -1.63
C ARG A 20 -17.06 -10.56 -0.72
N ALA A 21 -17.83 -9.65 -0.12
CA ALA A 21 -18.98 -9.99 0.71
C ALA A 21 -20.02 -10.83 -0.04
N ARG A 22 -20.27 -10.49 -1.31
CA ARG A 22 -21.24 -11.19 -2.16
C ARG A 22 -20.78 -12.59 -2.55
N LEU A 23 -19.52 -12.76 -2.90
CA LEU A 23 -18.97 -14.04 -3.35
C LEU A 23 -18.77 -15.02 -2.18
N ASN A 24 -18.49 -14.54 -0.98
CA ASN A 24 -18.41 -15.37 0.22
C ASN A 24 -19.08 -14.71 1.45
N PRO A 25 -20.42 -14.74 1.54
CA PRO A 25 -21.14 -14.03 2.60
C PRO A 25 -20.80 -14.49 4.01
N GLN A 26 -20.48 -15.77 4.21
CA GLN A 26 -20.13 -16.28 5.53
C GLN A 26 -18.72 -15.87 5.94
N ALA A 27 -17.73 -15.92 5.04
CA ALA A 27 -16.38 -15.44 5.37
C ALA A 27 -16.37 -13.93 5.66
N GLU A 28 -17.26 -13.15 5.05
CA GLU A 28 -17.42 -11.75 5.38
C GLU A 28 -17.92 -11.54 6.82
N VAL A 29 -18.87 -12.35 7.28
CA VAL A 29 -19.31 -12.37 8.68
C VAL A 29 -18.14 -12.76 9.59
N ASP A 30 -17.40 -13.82 9.24
CA ASP A 30 -16.32 -14.33 10.06
C ASP A 30 -15.14 -13.34 10.18
N ARG A 31 -14.91 -12.49 9.16
CA ARG A 31 -13.90 -11.42 9.19
C ARG A 31 -14.36 -10.19 9.98
N ASN A 32 -15.64 -9.84 9.90
CA ASN A 32 -16.14 -8.60 10.46
C ASN A 32 -16.40 -8.74 11.98
N PRO A 33 -15.61 -8.08 12.85
CA PRO A 33 -15.72 -8.26 14.30
C PRO A 33 -17.04 -7.72 14.88
N TYR A 34 -17.80 -6.95 14.10
CA TYR A 34 -19.06 -6.34 14.53
C TYR A 34 -20.27 -7.22 14.22
N VAL A 35 -20.13 -8.25 13.38
CA VAL A 35 -21.26 -9.08 12.94
C VAL A 35 -21.19 -10.48 13.52
N ALA A 36 -22.14 -10.83 14.38
CA ALA A 36 -22.18 -12.14 15.03
C ALA A 36 -22.78 -13.23 14.13
N ALA A 37 -23.70 -12.88 13.22
CA ALA A 37 -24.32 -13.84 12.31
C ALA A 37 -24.87 -13.19 11.04
N LEU A 38 -24.93 -13.94 9.93
CA LEU A 38 -25.40 -13.46 8.64
C LEU A 38 -26.82 -12.86 8.65
N ASN A 39 -27.72 -13.40 9.47
CA ASN A 39 -29.10 -12.94 9.64
C ASN A 39 -29.32 -12.24 10.99
N GLU A 40 -28.27 -11.70 11.61
CA GLU A 40 -28.40 -10.84 12.79
C GLU A 40 -29.37 -9.68 12.50
N ASP A 41 -30.26 -9.42 13.46
CA ASP A 41 -31.38 -8.48 13.36
C ASP A 41 -32.35 -8.70 12.18
N LEU A 42 -32.33 -9.90 11.58
CA LEU A 42 -33.25 -10.32 10.52
C LEU A 42 -34.02 -11.58 10.91
N ALA A 43 -35.14 -11.80 10.24
CA ALA A 43 -35.83 -13.08 10.34
C ALA A 43 -34.90 -14.20 9.81
N PRO A 44 -34.83 -15.37 10.48
CA PRO A 44 -34.00 -16.48 10.02
C PRO A 44 -34.25 -16.83 8.55
N GLY A 45 -33.17 -16.97 7.78
CA GLY A 45 -33.24 -17.31 6.34
C GLY A 45 -33.55 -16.15 5.40
N THR A 46 -33.59 -14.90 5.89
CA THR A 46 -33.75 -13.71 5.04
C THR A 46 -32.61 -13.58 4.03
N ILE A 47 -31.38 -13.82 4.47
CA ILE A 47 -30.17 -13.84 3.67
C ILE A 47 -29.62 -15.26 3.65
N SER A 48 -29.45 -15.82 2.44
CA SER A 48 -28.77 -17.11 2.23
C SER A 48 -27.26 -16.92 2.17
N ASN A 49 -26.51 -17.88 2.73
CA ASN A 49 -25.05 -17.95 2.65
C ASN A 49 -24.52 -18.38 1.27
N THR A 50 -25.40 -18.72 0.31
CA THR A 50 -24.99 -19.07 -1.05
C THR A 50 -24.32 -17.88 -1.73
N PRO A 51 -23.18 -18.07 -2.41
CA PRO A 51 -22.52 -17.03 -3.21
C PRO A 51 -23.49 -16.28 -4.12
N LYS A 52 -23.35 -14.97 -4.13
CA LYS A 52 -24.10 -14.04 -4.98
C LYS A 52 -23.30 -13.73 -6.23
N GLN A 53 -23.98 -13.37 -7.32
CA GLN A 53 -23.30 -12.83 -8.49
C GLN A 53 -22.58 -11.51 -8.15
N ALA A 54 -21.40 -11.30 -8.72
CA ALA A 54 -20.71 -10.02 -8.60
C ALA A 54 -21.53 -8.88 -9.23
N LEU A 55 -21.39 -7.68 -8.70
CA LEU A 55 -21.95 -6.46 -9.26
C LEU A 55 -20.96 -5.84 -10.23
N ALA A 56 -21.47 -5.33 -11.34
CA ALA A 56 -20.70 -4.53 -12.30
C ALA A 56 -20.96 -3.04 -12.06
N PHE A 57 -19.96 -2.19 -12.31
CA PHE A 57 -20.19 -0.76 -12.29
C PHE A 57 -21.14 -0.30 -13.39
N ASN A 58 -21.99 0.68 -13.07
CA ASN A 58 -22.76 1.42 -14.07
C ASN A 58 -22.53 2.92 -13.91
N LEU A 59 -22.06 3.57 -14.99
CA LEU A 59 -21.68 4.99 -14.94
C LEU A 59 -22.84 5.94 -14.61
N GLN A 60 -24.07 5.59 -14.99
CA GLN A 60 -25.26 6.40 -14.66
C GLN A 60 -25.58 6.28 -13.17
N LEU A 61 -25.44 5.09 -12.58
CA LEU A 61 -25.58 4.89 -11.14
C LEU A 61 -24.46 5.58 -10.36
N ILE A 62 -23.22 5.58 -10.86
CA ILE A 62 -22.10 6.31 -10.24
C ILE A 62 -22.42 7.80 -10.19
N ASN A 63 -22.88 8.36 -11.32
CA ASN A 63 -23.27 9.76 -11.39
C ASN A 63 -24.41 10.09 -10.39
N SER A 64 -25.45 9.25 -10.32
CA SER A 64 -26.53 9.37 -9.31
C SER A 64 -25.98 9.35 -7.88
N SER A 65 -25.06 8.43 -7.59
CA SER A 65 -24.48 8.25 -6.27
C SER A 65 -23.62 9.44 -5.86
N ARG A 66 -22.72 9.91 -6.74
CA ARG A 66 -21.89 11.10 -6.49
C ARG A 66 -22.74 12.35 -6.29
N GLN A 67 -23.77 12.54 -7.10
CA GLN A 67 -24.70 13.67 -6.93
C GLN A 67 -25.40 13.63 -5.57
N HIS A 68 -25.79 12.45 -5.10
CA HIS A 68 -26.44 12.32 -3.80
C HIS A 68 -25.47 12.52 -2.63
N SER A 69 -24.26 11.94 -2.70
CA SER A 69 -23.20 12.20 -1.71
C SER A 69 -22.85 13.69 -1.63
N GLN A 70 -22.72 14.36 -2.79
CA GLN A 70 -22.46 15.79 -2.83
C GLN A 70 -23.62 16.59 -2.23
N TRP A 71 -24.87 16.22 -2.53
CA TRP A 71 -26.04 16.88 -1.94
C TRP A 71 -26.07 16.75 -0.41
N MET A 72 -25.72 15.58 0.15
CA MET A 72 -25.65 15.39 1.60
C MET A 72 -24.57 16.28 2.23
N LEU A 73 -23.39 16.38 1.61
CA LEU A 73 -22.32 17.30 2.03
C LEU A 73 -22.76 18.77 1.95
N ASP A 74 -23.37 19.17 0.84
CA ASP A 74 -23.76 20.57 0.59
C ASP A 74 -24.89 21.06 1.51
N THR A 75 -25.77 20.15 1.92
CA THR A 75 -26.96 20.49 2.72
C THR A 75 -26.84 20.16 4.20
N ASP A 76 -25.76 19.48 4.60
CA ASP A 76 -25.56 18.96 5.96
C ASP A 76 -26.72 18.07 6.44
N ILE A 77 -27.31 17.30 5.51
CA ILE A 77 -28.42 16.37 5.76
C ILE A 77 -28.00 14.95 5.38
N PHE A 78 -28.15 14.00 6.31
CA PHE A 78 -27.95 12.57 6.03
C PHE A 78 -29.32 11.88 5.83
N SER A 79 -29.64 11.55 4.57
CA SER A 79 -30.99 11.06 4.22
C SER A 79 -31.02 10.34 2.88
N HIS A 80 -31.83 9.27 2.78
CA HIS A 80 -32.17 8.65 1.50
C HIS A 80 -33.09 9.52 0.63
N THR A 81 -33.85 10.41 1.27
CA THR A 81 -34.69 11.40 0.58
C THR A 81 -33.83 12.61 0.25
N GLY A 82 -33.50 12.76 -1.04
CA GLY A 82 -32.54 13.74 -1.54
C GLY A 82 -33.20 15.02 -2.04
N ILE A 83 -32.50 15.68 -2.98
CA ILE A 83 -32.92 16.95 -3.59
C ILE A 83 -34.40 16.94 -4.00
N ASN A 84 -35.13 18.00 -3.61
CA ASN A 84 -36.57 18.17 -3.87
C ASN A 84 -37.46 16.99 -3.41
N GLY A 85 -37.05 16.24 -2.37
CA GLY A 85 -37.80 15.09 -1.88
C GLY A 85 -37.69 13.85 -2.77
N SER A 86 -36.68 13.79 -3.64
CA SER A 86 -36.45 12.65 -4.53
C SER A 86 -36.12 11.38 -3.75
N ASN A 87 -36.70 10.25 -4.16
CA ASN A 87 -36.24 8.93 -3.73
C ASN A 87 -35.06 8.45 -4.60
N PRO A 88 -34.31 7.41 -4.17
CA PRO A 88 -33.14 6.93 -4.91
C PRO A 88 -33.43 6.55 -6.35
N GLY A 89 -34.52 5.82 -6.62
CA GLY A 89 -34.89 5.45 -7.98
C GLY A 89 -35.13 6.65 -8.91
N ALA A 90 -35.75 7.72 -8.40
CA ALA A 90 -35.94 8.95 -9.15
C ALA A 90 -34.60 9.64 -9.48
N ARG A 91 -33.62 9.61 -8.57
CA ARG A 91 -32.26 10.13 -8.82
C ARG A 91 -31.52 9.30 -9.86
N MET A 92 -31.59 7.97 -9.76
CA MET A 92 -30.99 7.06 -10.74
C MET A 92 -31.57 7.28 -12.15
N GLN A 93 -32.90 7.44 -12.27
CA GLN A 93 -33.56 7.81 -13.53
C GLN A 93 -33.14 9.20 -14.03
N GLY A 94 -33.03 10.18 -13.12
CA GLY A 94 -32.53 11.52 -13.43
C GLY A 94 -31.09 11.52 -13.96
N ALA A 95 -30.26 10.59 -13.49
CA ALA A 95 -28.91 10.35 -14.01
C ALA A 95 -28.87 9.55 -15.32
N GLY A 96 -30.04 9.16 -15.85
CA GLY A 96 -30.20 8.49 -17.14
C GLY A 96 -30.40 6.97 -17.05
N TYR A 97 -30.35 6.37 -15.85
CA TYR A 97 -30.49 4.93 -15.68
C TYR A 97 -31.90 4.46 -16.06
N GLN A 98 -31.97 3.46 -16.93
CA GLN A 98 -33.22 2.89 -17.41
C GLN A 98 -33.55 1.60 -16.69
N PHE A 99 -34.52 1.65 -15.77
CA PHE A 99 -34.99 0.45 -15.09
C PHE A 99 -35.81 -0.45 -16.01
N THR A 100 -35.61 -1.75 -15.83
CA THR A 100 -36.39 -2.80 -16.52
C THR A 100 -37.14 -3.64 -15.48
N GLY A 101 -38.48 -3.64 -15.54
CA GLY A 101 -39.34 -4.37 -14.60
C GLY A 101 -39.77 -3.54 -13.37
N SER A 102 -40.43 -4.19 -12.39
CA SER A 102 -40.93 -3.55 -11.16
C SER A 102 -40.00 -3.79 -9.96
N TRP A 103 -39.88 -2.80 -9.06
CA TRP A 103 -39.06 -2.82 -7.81
C TRP A 103 -37.61 -3.29 -8.01
N THR A 104 -36.76 -2.38 -8.51
CA THR A 104 -35.51 -2.72 -9.21
C THR A 104 -34.25 -2.08 -8.63
N TRP A 105 -34.32 -1.43 -7.47
CA TRP A 105 -33.20 -0.65 -6.93
C TRP A 105 -33.09 -0.71 -5.41
N GLY A 106 -31.90 -0.40 -4.91
CA GLY A 106 -31.59 -0.23 -3.50
C GLY A 106 -30.61 0.92 -3.30
N GLU A 107 -30.54 1.45 -2.08
CA GLU A 107 -29.54 2.46 -1.72
C GLU A 107 -28.99 2.18 -0.33
N ASN A 108 -27.67 2.26 -0.20
CA ASN A 108 -27.01 2.43 1.07
C ASN A 108 -26.32 3.80 1.09
N ILE A 109 -26.29 4.44 2.26
CA ILE A 109 -25.54 5.67 2.49
C ILE A 109 -24.71 5.48 3.76
N ALA A 110 -23.49 5.99 3.74
CA ALA A 110 -22.56 5.96 4.87
C ALA A 110 -21.75 7.26 4.90
N TRP A 111 -21.28 7.61 6.10
CA TRP A 111 -20.26 8.64 6.24
C TRP A 111 -19.41 8.35 7.47
N MET A 112 -18.16 8.78 7.40
CA MET A 112 -17.24 8.84 8.54
C MET A 112 -16.56 10.20 8.59
N GLY A 113 -16.35 10.71 9.81
CA GLY A 113 -15.77 12.03 10.04
C GLY A 113 -14.56 12.01 10.96
N THR A 114 -13.64 12.93 10.76
CA THR A 114 -12.51 13.21 11.66
C THR A 114 -12.29 14.72 11.80
N THR A 115 -11.61 15.13 12.88
CA THR A 115 -11.13 16.52 13.05
C THR A 115 -9.85 16.79 12.26
N GLY A 116 -9.14 15.75 11.82
CA GLY A 116 -7.91 15.85 11.02
C GLY A 116 -8.14 15.63 9.52
N THR A 117 -7.09 15.30 8.77
CA THR A 117 -7.23 14.87 7.37
C THR A 117 -7.81 13.46 7.32
N PRO A 118 -8.90 13.20 6.57
CA PRO A 118 -9.46 11.85 6.46
C PRO A 118 -8.50 10.90 5.74
N ASN A 119 -8.24 9.73 6.32
CA ASN A 119 -7.69 8.60 5.60
C ASN A 119 -8.83 7.95 4.81
N VAL A 120 -8.97 8.33 3.53
CA VAL A 120 -10.13 7.95 2.72
C VAL A 120 -10.21 6.43 2.51
N THR A 121 -9.08 5.75 2.30
CA THR A 121 -9.04 4.30 2.12
C THR A 121 -9.49 3.56 3.38
N ALA A 122 -8.99 3.97 4.54
CA ALA A 122 -9.40 3.39 5.82
C ALA A 122 -10.89 3.65 6.11
N PHE A 123 -11.38 4.85 5.79
CA PHE A 123 -12.78 5.21 5.97
C PHE A 123 -13.68 4.39 5.05
N VAL A 124 -13.30 4.16 3.79
CA VAL A 124 -14.06 3.29 2.88
C VAL A 124 -14.17 1.86 3.40
N ALA A 125 -13.07 1.28 3.91
CA ALA A 125 -13.11 -0.05 4.51
C ALA A 125 -14.04 -0.11 5.73
N ALA A 126 -13.92 0.86 6.63
CA ALA A 126 -14.76 0.93 7.82
C ALA A 126 -16.24 1.24 7.50
N GLU A 127 -16.52 2.07 6.49
CA GLU A 127 -17.88 2.30 6.00
C GLU A 127 -18.50 1.01 5.47
N HIS A 128 -17.76 0.21 4.69
CA HIS A 128 -18.24 -1.10 4.25
C HIS A 128 -18.54 -2.02 5.43
N ASP A 129 -17.64 -2.14 6.41
CA ASP A 129 -17.87 -3.00 7.58
C ASP A 129 -19.09 -2.56 8.39
N ASN A 130 -19.30 -1.25 8.57
CA ASN A 130 -20.49 -0.69 9.24
C ASN A 130 -21.78 -0.86 8.43
N LEU A 131 -21.71 -0.75 7.11
CA LEU A 131 -22.83 -1.06 6.23
C LEU A 131 -23.16 -2.56 6.27
N PHE A 132 -22.17 -3.42 6.36
CA PHE A 132 -22.40 -4.85 6.49
C PHE A 132 -22.95 -5.23 7.86
N ASP A 133 -22.59 -4.50 8.91
CA ASP A 133 -23.15 -4.67 10.25
C ASP A 133 -24.64 -4.33 10.32
N SER A 134 -25.07 -3.25 9.69
CA SER A 134 -26.50 -2.90 9.64
C SER A 134 -27.33 -3.89 8.80
N ALA A 135 -28.28 -4.58 9.43
CA ALA A 135 -29.18 -5.54 8.79
C ALA A 135 -29.90 -5.02 7.54
N GLY A 136 -30.32 -3.75 7.53
CA GLY A 136 -30.98 -3.13 6.37
C GLY A 136 -30.04 -2.96 5.18
N HIS A 137 -28.82 -2.50 5.44
CA HIS A 137 -27.81 -2.25 4.42
C HIS A 137 -27.19 -3.56 3.89
N ARG A 138 -26.96 -4.52 4.80
CA ARG A 138 -26.52 -5.90 4.48
C ARG A 138 -27.48 -6.61 3.53
N LYS A 139 -28.79 -6.40 3.70
CA LYS A 139 -29.80 -6.92 2.74
C LYS A 139 -29.64 -6.36 1.34
N ASN A 140 -29.22 -5.10 1.19
CA ASN A 140 -28.94 -4.52 -0.13
C ASN A 140 -27.66 -5.13 -0.72
N ILE A 141 -26.58 -5.17 0.07
CA ILE A 141 -25.28 -5.75 -0.33
C ILE A 141 -25.45 -7.20 -0.81
N LEU A 142 -26.25 -8.00 -0.11
CA LEU A 142 -26.43 -9.44 -0.38
C LEU A 142 -27.70 -9.79 -1.16
N ASN A 143 -28.35 -8.82 -1.80
CA ASN A 143 -29.53 -9.09 -2.62
C ASN A 143 -29.17 -9.83 -3.91
N ASP A 144 -29.77 -11.00 -4.15
CA ASP A 144 -29.53 -11.82 -5.34
C ASP A 144 -29.94 -11.13 -6.66
N ASN A 145 -30.87 -10.16 -6.59
CA ASN A 145 -31.46 -9.54 -7.78
C ASN A 145 -30.63 -8.41 -8.38
N PHE A 146 -29.71 -7.83 -7.61
CA PHE A 146 -28.86 -6.75 -8.11
C PHE A 146 -27.73 -7.30 -8.99
N LYS A 147 -27.47 -6.56 -10.07
CA LYS A 147 -26.44 -6.88 -11.07
C LYS A 147 -25.49 -5.72 -11.30
N GLU A 148 -25.95 -4.51 -11.04
CA GLU A 148 -25.18 -3.29 -11.25
C GLU A 148 -25.17 -2.45 -9.98
N ILE A 149 -24.11 -1.67 -9.83
CA ILE A 149 -23.93 -0.73 -8.74
C ILE A 149 -23.30 0.56 -9.24
N GLY A 150 -23.70 1.67 -8.64
CA GLY A 150 -22.96 2.91 -8.66
C GLY A 150 -22.48 3.22 -7.25
N ILE A 151 -21.27 3.73 -7.14
CA ILE A 151 -20.70 4.15 -5.87
C ILE A 151 -20.24 5.60 -6.06
N GLY A 152 -20.55 6.45 -5.08
CA GLY A 152 -20.12 7.84 -5.06
C GLY A 152 -19.47 8.16 -3.73
N THR A 153 -18.14 8.11 -3.71
CA THR A 153 -17.32 8.37 -2.51
C THR A 153 -16.70 9.76 -2.63
N LEU A 154 -17.10 10.69 -1.77
CA LEU A 154 -16.65 12.08 -1.80
C LEU A 154 -16.12 12.54 -0.46
N THR A 155 -15.04 13.33 -0.48
CA THR A 155 -14.55 14.05 0.70
C THR A 155 -15.21 15.42 0.79
N GLY A 156 -15.60 15.84 1.99
CA GLY A 156 -16.13 17.18 2.24
C GLY A 156 -16.18 17.50 3.72
N VAL A 157 -16.99 18.50 4.09
CA VAL A 157 -17.29 18.81 5.49
C VAL A 157 -18.73 18.40 5.77
N PHE A 158 -18.95 17.62 6.82
CA PHE A 158 -20.28 17.19 7.27
C PHE A 158 -20.36 17.26 8.79
N GLN A 159 -21.40 17.91 9.32
CA GLN A 159 -21.62 18.17 10.74
C GLN A 159 -20.40 18.73 11.47
N GLY A 160 -19.58 19.53 10.77
CA GLY A 160 -18.36 20.14 11.32
C GLY A 160 -17.11 19.25 11.30
N TYR A 161 -17.17 18.06 10.72
CA TYR A 161 -16.03 17.15 10.56
C TYR A 161 -15.56 17.07 9.11
N ASN A 162 -14.26 16.85 8.89
CA ASN A 162 -13.75 16.43 7.59
C ASN A 162 -14.21 15.00 7.37
N ALA A 163 -15.05 14.80 6.36
CA ALA A 163 -15.81 13.58 6.18
C ALA A 163 -15.53 12.92 4.84
N VAL A 164 -15.65 11.60 4.83
CA VAL A 164 -15.91 10.80 3.63
C VAL A 164 -17.41 10.49 3.64
N MET A 165 -18.08 10.73 2.52
CA MET A 165 -19.50 10.49 2.33
C MET A 165 -19.66 9.55 1.14
N THR A 166 -20.31 8.41 1.38
CA THR A 166 -20.50 7.36 0.38
C THR A 166 -21.96 7.06 0.15
N THR A 167 -22.36 7.02 -1.12
CA THR A 167 -23.65 6.49 -1.56
C THR A 167 -23.41 5.27 -2.44
N GLN A 168 -24.13 4.18 -2.19
CA GLN A 168 -24.18 3.00 -3.06
C GLN A 168 -25.58 2.88 -3.66
N ASN A 169 -25.69 3.00 -4.98
CA ASN A 169 -26.94 2.81 -5.72
C ASN A 169 -26.93 1.44 -6.41
N PHE A 170 -27.75 0.52 -5.92
CA PHE A 170 -27.88 -0.82 -6.47
C PHE A 170 -29.01 -0.88 -7.48
N ALA A 171 -28.81 -1.61 -8.58
CA ALA A 171 -29.86 -1.82 -9.56
C ALA A 171 -29.90 -3.23 -10.13
N LYS A 172 -31.11 -3.61 -10.54
CA LYS A 172 -31.36 -4.75 -11.40
C LYS A 172 -31.08 -4.34 -12.85
N SER A 173 -30.25 -5.12 -13.53
CA SER A 173 -29.93 -4.94 -14.95
C SER A 173 -30.70 -5.91 -15.82
N GLY A 174 -31.98 -5.61 -16.11
CA GLY A 174 -32.85 -6.38 -17.01
C GLY A 174 -32.49 -7.86 -17.20
N THR A 175 -32.12 -8.21 -18.43
CA THR A 175 -31.61 -9.54 -18.79
C THR A 175 -30.11 -9.54 -19.08
N ALA A 176 -29.44 -8.39 -18.99
CA ALA A 176 -28.01 -8.27 -19.28
C ALA A 176 -27.19 -9.05 -18.24
N SER A 177 -26.09 -9.63 -18.69
CA SER A 177 -25.08 -10.26 -17.83
C SER A 177 -23.73 -9.68 -18.18
N PHE A 178 -22.85 -9.58 -17.19
CA PHE A 178 -21.57 -8.91 -17.35
C PHE A 178 -20.44 -9.86 -16.99
N ILE A 179 -19.34 -9.77 -17.74
CA ILE A 179 -18.03 -10.07 -17.17
C ILE A 179 -17.55 -8.76 -16.56
N THR A 180 -17.14 -8.81 -15.30
CA THR A 180 -16.61 -7.67 -14.56
C THR A 180 -15.44 -8.12 -13.70
N GLY A 181 -14.59 -7.20 -13.29
CA GLY A 181 -13.49 -7.48 -12.39
C GLY A 181 -12.49 -6.35 -12.43
N VAL A 182 -11.29 -6.64 -11.97
CA VAL A 182 -10.20 -5.67 -11.86
C VAL A 182 -8.90 -6.25 -12.40
N ALA A 183 -8.17 -5.44 -13.16
CA ALA A 183 -6.77 -5.69 -13.47
C ALA A 183 -5.92 -4.89 -12.49
N PHE A 184 -5.05 -5.56 -11.75
CA PHE A 184 -4.28 -4.94 -10.69
C PHE A 184 -2.92 -5.60 -10.53
N ASN A 185 -1.99 -4.83 -9.98
CA ASN A 185 -0.68 -5.34 -9.59
C ASN A 185 -0.73 -5.76 -8.13
N ASP A 186 -0.77 -7.08 -7.90
CA ASP A 186 -0.73 -7.61 -6.54
C ASP A 186 0.73 -7.64 -6.08
N LEU A 187 1.13 -6.60 -5.35
CA LEU A 187 2.50 -6.42 -4.87
C LEU A 187 2.74 -7.13 -3.53
N VAL A 188 1.67 -7.62 -2.88
CA VAL A 188 1.73 -8.23 -1.56
C VAL A 188 1.17 -9.64 -1.63
N THR A 189 2.00 -10.65 -1.43
CA THR A 189 1.64 -12.07 -1.59
C THR A 189 0.59 -12.64 -0.61
N ASP A 190 -0.14 -11.81 0.15
CA ASP A 190 -0.91 -12.24 1.32
C ASP A 190 -2.45 -12.21 1.15
N ASP A 191 -3.03 -11.45 0.21
CA ASP A 191 -4.50 -11.32 0.18
C ASP A 191 -5.22 -11.47 -1.16
N ASP A 192 -4.52 -11.62 -2.29
CA ASP A 192 -5.13 -11.86 -3.61
C ASP A 192 -6.21 -10.81 -3.98
N PHE A 193 -6.19 -9.63 -3.34
CA PHE A 193 -7.32 -8.71 -3.27
C PHE A 193 -6.90 -7.27 -3.54
N TYR A 194 -7.57 -6.63 -4.49
CA TYR A 194 -7.32 -5.24 -4.86
C TYR A 194 -7.30 -4.27 -3.67
N THR A 195 -6.23 -3.48 -3.60
CA THR A 195 -6.12 -2.30 -2.75
C THR A 195 -6.01 -1.00 -3.55
N VAL A 196 -6.19 0.14 -2.87
CA VAL A 196 -6.18 1.46 -3.51
C VAL A 196 -4.77 1.77 -4.02
N GLY A 197 -4.63 1.90 -5.34
CA GLY A 197 -3.37 2.27 -6.00
C GLY A 197 -2.83 1.20 -6.93
N GLU A 198 -3.32 -0.04 -6.82
CA GLU A 198 -2.82 -1.19 -7.60
C GLU A 198 -3.43 -1.32 -9.00
N GLY A 199 -4.47 -0.54 -9.28
CA GLY A 199 -5.26 -0.66 -10.50
C GLY A 199 -4.48 -0.37 -11.78
N LEU A 200 -4.55 -1.28 -12.74
CA LEU A 200 -3.91 -1.15 -14.05
C LEU A 200 -4.91 -0.64 -15.09
N GLY A 201 -4.82 0.66 -15.40
CA GLY A 201 -5.67 1.31 -16.40
C GLY A 201 -5.19 1.15 -17.84
N GLY A 202 -6.13 1.22 -18.79
CA GLY A 202 -5.82 1.18 -20.23
C GLY A 202 -5.51 -0.22 -20.78
N ILE A 203 -5.76 -1.28 -20.01
CA ILE A 203 -5.75 -2.66 -20.49
C ILE A 203 -6.94 -2.85 -21.42
N THR A 204 -6.69 -3.40 -22.61
CA THR A 204 -7.75 -3.85 -23.52
C THR A 204 -8.27 -5.20 -23.05
N VAL A 205 -9.58 -5.29 -22.81
CA VAL A 205 -10.25 -6.54 -22.46
C VAL A 205 -11.13 -6.96 -23.62
N ASN A 206 -10.77 -8.06 -24.26
CA ASN A 206 -11.48 -8.63 -25.40
C ASN A 206 -12.21 -9.90 -24.98
N ALA A 207 -13.42 -10.14 -25.47
CA ALA A 207 -14.13 -11.40 -25.33
C ALA A 207 -14.54 -11.89 -26.72
N LEU A 208 -13.90 -12.97 -27.18
CA LEU A 208 -14.22 -13.63 -28.44
C LEU A 208 -15.19 -14.78 -28.18
N ARG A 209 -16.43 -14.66 -28.65
CA ARG A 209 -17.44 -15.72 -28.49
C ARG A 209 -17.09 -16.91 -29.37
N GLN A 210 -16.98 -18.10 -28.77
CA GLN A 210 -16.49 -19.29 -29.48
C GLN A 210 -17.48 -19.87 -30.50
N SER A 211 -18.78 -19.58 -30.37
CA SER A 211 -19.82 -20.12 -31.25
C SER A 211 -19.84 -19.48 -32.65
N ASP A 212 -19.47 -18.20 -32.75
CA ASP A 212 -19.63 -17.38 -33.96
C ASP A 212 -18.43 -16.44 -34.23
N ASN A 213 -17.39 -16.48 -33.39
CA ASN A 213 -16.24 -15.58 -33.41
C ASN A 213 -16.61 -14.09 -33.32
N GLN A 214 -17.75 -13.75 -32.72
CA GLN A 214 -18.09 -12.35 -32.45
C GLN A 214 -17.18 -11.79 -31.35
N LEU A 215 -16.51 -10.68 -31.64
CA LEU A 215 -15.60 -10.00 -30.71
C LEU A 215 -16.33 -8.85 -30.00
N PHE A 216 -16.17 -8.79 -28.69
CA PHE A 216 -16.59 -7.70 -27.82
C PHE A 216 -15.36 -7.14 -27.11
N SER A 217 -15.33 -5.82 -26.87
CA SER A 217 -14.15 -5.15 -26.31
C SER A 217 -14.54 -4.06 -25.32
N THR A 218 -13.75 -3.91 -24.27
CA THR A 218 -13.77 -2.79 -23.33
C THR A 218 -12.34 -2.44 -22.90
N PHE A 219 -12.18 -1.41 -22.07
CA PHE A 219 -10.91 -1.04 -21.46
C PHE A 219 -11.03 -1.00 -19.94
N THR A 220 -9.94 -1.27 -19.23
CA THR A 220 -9.88 -1.00 -17.79
C THR A 220 -9.85 0.50 -17.53
N TYR A 221 -10.59 0.91 -16.50
CA TYR A 221 -10.58 2.26 -15.95
C TYR A 221 -9.21 2.57 -15.34
N ALA A 222 -8.92 3.84 -15.06
CA ALA A 222 -7.68 4.21 -14.38
C ALA A 222 -7.52 3.50 -13.01
N SER A 223 -8.62 3.11 -12.36
CA SER A 223 -8.65 2.32 -11.14
C SER A 223 -8.47 0.81 -11.34
N GLY A 224 -8.27 0.34 -12.58
CA GLY A 224 -8.10 -1.09 -12.92
C GLY A 224 -9.39 -1.85 -13.20
N GLY A 225 -10.53 -1.34 -12.73
CA GLY A 225 -11.82 -1.99 -12.92
C GLY A 225 -12.28 -2.06 -14.37
N TYR A 226 -13.15 -3.01 -14.69
CA TYR A 226 -13.81 -3.06 -15.99
C TYR A 226 -15.15 -3.79 -15.93
N GLN A 227 -15.96 -3.58 -16.96
CA GLN A 227 -17.15 -4.38 -17.22
C GLN A 227 -17.43 -4.51 -18.72
N LEU A 228 -17.98 -5.66 -19.09
CA LEU A 228 -18.35 -5.98 -20.46
C LEU A 228 -19.69 -6.73 -20.46
N ALA A 229 -20.72 -6.10 -21.01
CA ALA A 229 -22.03 -6.70 -21.20
C ALA A 229 -21.99 -7.75 -22.31
N LEU A 230 -22.44 -8.96 -22.01
CA LEU A 230 -22.39 -10.10 -22.94
C LEU A 230 -23.67 -10.94 -22.82
N ASP A 231 -24.08 -11.53 -23.95
CA ASP A 231 -25.09 -12.58 -23.95
C ASP A 231 -24.52 -13.89 -23.37
N PRO A 232 -25.37 -14.81 -22.86
CA PRO A 232 -24.92 -16.13 -22.43
C PRO A 232 -24.13 -16.86 -23.54
N GLY A 233 -23.02 -17.48 -23.19
CA GLY A 233 -22.13 -18.13 -24.15
C GLY A 233 -20.77 -18.48 -23.57
N THR A 234 -19.93 -19.12 -24.38
CA THR A 234 -18.52 -19.37 -24.03
C THR A 234 -17.62 -18.42 -24.79
N TYR A 235 -16.72 -17.77 -24.08
CA TYR A 235 -15.85 -16.71 -24.58
C TYR A 235 -14.40 -17.05 -24.27
N THR A 236 -13.51 -16.78 -25.23
CA THR A 236 -12.09 -16.61 -24.94
C THR A 236 -11.89 -15.14 -24.61
N VAL A 237 -11.70 -14.85 -23.33
CA VAL A 237 -11.40 -13.51 -22.82
C VAL A 237 -9.90 -13.28 -22.89
N SER A 238 -9.45 -12.13 -23.37
CA SER A 238 -8.04 -11.76 -23.39
C SER A 238 -7.77 -10.35 -22.88
N PHE A 239 -6.63 -10.20 -22.24
CA PHE A 239 -6.13 -8.94 -21.69
C PHE A 239 -4.82 -8.59 -22.38
N SER A 240 -4.73 -7.37 -22.92
CA SER A 240 -3.52 -6.90 -23.61
C SER A 240 -3.38 -5.37 -23.57
N GLY A 241 -2.18 -4.88 -23.84
CA GLY A 241 -1.89 -3.43 -23.79
C GLY A 241 -1.76 -2.92 -22.36
N GLY A 242 -1.77 -1.58 -22.19
CA GLY A 242 -1.72 -0.89 -20.90
C GLY A 242 -0.61 -1.34 -19.94
N GLY A 243 0.57 -1.71 -20.45
CA GLY A 243 1.73 -2.13 -19.66
C GLY A 243 1.92 -3.65 -19.55
N LEU A 244 0.99 -4.47 -20.03
CA LEU A 244 1.19 -5.93 -20.06
C LEU A 244 2.25 -6.34 -21.09
N SER A 245 3.21 -7.17 -20.65
CA SER A 245 4.28 -7.72 -21.49
C SER A 245 3.81 -8.79 -22.46
N THR A 246 2.68 -9.46 -22.15
CA THR A 246 2.07 -10.49 -23.00
C THR A 246 0.55 -10.43 -22.94
N THR A 247 -0.10 -10.98 -23.95
CA THR A 247 -1.55 -11.17 -23.94
C THR A 247 -1.91 -12.36 -23.06
N VAL A 248 -2.72 -12.13 -22.04
CA VAL A 248 -3.29 -13.19 -21.20
C VAL A 248 -4.61 -13.64 -21.79
N THR A 249 -4.90 -14.94 -21.75
CA THR A 249 -6.19 -15.47 -22.22
C THR A 249 -6.82 -16.44 -21.22
N GLN A 250 -8.13 -16.32 -21.00
CA GLN A 250 -8.91 -17.25 -20.20
C GLN A 250 -10.21 -17.64 -20.93
N THR A 251 -10.64 -18.89 -20.80
CA THR A 251 -11.95 -19.32 -21.29
C THR A 251 -12.99 -19.14 -20.19
N VAL A 252 -14.06 -18.38 -20.48
CA VAL A 252 -15.17 -18.10 -19.56
C VAL A 252 -16.48 -18.56 -20.18
N THR A 253 -17.29 -19.30 -19.42
CA THR A 253 -18.67 -19.61 -19.80
C THR A 253 -19.62 -18.74 -18.98
N LEU A 254 -20.28 -17.80 -19.65
CA LEU A 254 -21.24 -16.88 -19.05
C LEU A 254 -22.67 -17.43 -19.21
N GLY A 255 -23.39 -17.50 -18.09
CA GLY A 255 -24.82 -17.84 -18.05
C GLY A 255 -25.70 -16.59 -17.96
N SER A 256 -26.73 -16.65 -17.10
CA SER A 256 -27.62 -15.51 -16.81
C SER A 256 -27.18 -14.66 -15.61
N LEU A 257 -26.03 -14.98 -15.01
CA LEU A 257 -25.47 -14.29 -13.86
C LEU A 257 -24.16 -13.62 -14.27
N ASN A 258 -23.81 -12.54 -13.59
CA ASN A 258 -22.52 -11.90 -13.78
C ASN A 258 -21.38 -12.83 -13.34
N PHE A 259 -20.24 -12.70 -14.03
CA PHE A 259 -19.03 -13.44 -13.74
C PHE A 259 -17.92 -12.46 -13.35
N LYS A 260 -17.29 -12.69 -12.19
CA LYS A 260 -16.10 -11.94 -11.78
C LYS A 260 -14.87 -12.59 -12.40
N LEU A 261 -14.08 -11.81 -13.13
CA LEU A 261 -12.80 -12.23 -13.67
C LEU A 261 -11.78 -11.16 -13.34
N ASP A 262 -10.85 -11.49 -12.46
CA ASP A 262 -9.75 -10.58 -12.13
C ASP A 262 -8.50 -10.97 -12.90
N LEU A 263 -7.68 -9.96 -13.18
CA LEU A 263 -6.33 -10.12 -13.70
C LEU A 263 -5.36 -9.62 -12.63
N ALA A 264 -5.01 -10.50 -11.71
CA ALA A 264 -3.88 -10.29 -10.81
C ALA A 264 -2.60 -10.73 -11.54
N THR A 265 -1.60 -9.85 -11.61
CA THR A 265 -0.36 -10.06 -12.38
C THR A 265 0.49 -11.20 -11.82
N ASP A 266 0.37 -11.50 -10.53
CA ASP A 266 1.00 -12.59 -9.78
C ASP A 266 0.36 -13.98 -10.02
N LYS A 267 -0.93 -14.02 -10.40
CA LYS A 267 -1.70 -15.25 -10.72
C LYS A 267 -1.61 -15.71 -12.16
N LEU A 268 -0.88 -14.97 -12.99
CA LEU A 268 -0.40 -15.48 -14.26
C LEU A 268 0.76 -16.42 -13.98
N PRO A 269 0.97 -17.49 -14.75
CA PRO A 269 2.23 -18.22 -14.70
C PRO A 269 3.36 -17.26 -15.10
N VAL A 270 3.90 -16.53 -14.13
CA VAL A 270 5.09 -15.71 -14.26
C VAL A 270 6.23 -16.66 -14.55
N THR A 271 6.65 -16.70 -15.81
CA THR A 271 8.06 -16.93 -16.05
C THR A 271 8.73 -15.67 -15.52
N PRO A 272 9.59 -15.73 -14.48
CA PRO A 272 10.24 -14.54 -13.96
C PRO A 272 10.83 -13.78 -15.13
N THR A 273 10.47 -12.51 -15.26
CA THR A 273 11.05 -11.61 -16.24
C THR A 273 12.56 -11.72 -16.07
N PRO A 274 13.34 -12.11 -17.09
CA PRO A 274 14.79 -12.16 -16.93
C PRO A 274 15.27 -10.77 -16.54
N GLY A 275 15.98 -10.68 -15.43
CA GLY A 275 16.63 -9.45 -15.02
C GLY A 275 17.60 -8.95 -16.09
N VAL A 276 17.80 -7.64 -16.12
CA VAL A 276 18.73 -6.94 -16.96
C VAL A 276 19.91 -6.45 -16.13
N THR A 277 21.08 -6.42 -16.76
CA THR A 277 22.26 -5.75 -16.21
C THR A 277 22.49 -4.47 -16.99
N LEU A 278 22.40 -3.33 -16.33
CA LEU A 278 22.61 -2.01 -16.91
C LEU A 278 23.82 -1.35 -16.24
N THR A 279 24.72 -0.82 -17.06
CA THR A 279 25.90 -0.10 -16.58
C THR A 279 25.94 1.26 -17.26
N GLY A 280 26.05 2.29 -16.45
CA GLY A 280 26.21 3.68 -16.84
C GLY A 280 27.61 3.99 -17.35
N THR A 281 27.99 5.24 -17.21
CA THR A 281 29.22 5.84 -17.70
C THR A 281 29.78 6.78 -16.65
N SER A 282 30.82 7.55 -16.95
CA SER A 282 31.34 8.57 -16.03
C SER A 282 30.57 9.90 -16.06
N ALA A 283 29.32 9.88 -16.51
CA ALA A 283 28.46 11.06 -16.63
C ALA A 283 27.10 10.71 -16.07
N ASN A 284 26.36 11.72 -15.62
CA ASN A 284 25.02 11.55 -15.04
C ASN A 284 24.10 10.72 -15.95
N ASN A 285 23.53 9.67 -15.39
CA ASN A 285 22.72 8.68 -16.06
C ASN A 285 21.36 8.53 -15.38
N THR A 286 20.40 8.03 -16.15
CA THR A 286 19.13 7.55 -15.63
C THR A 286 18.99 6.12 -16.11
N LEU A 287 19.12 5.18 -15.19
CA LEU A 287 19.00 3.75 -15.44
C LEU A 287 17.68 3.27 -14.82
N THR A 288 16.98 2.42 -15.55
CA THR A 288 15.70 1.86 -15.13
C THR A 288 15.68 0.39 -15.48
N GLY A 289 15.45 -0.44 -14.48
CA GLY A 289 15.28 -1.88 -14.58
C GLY A 289 14.02 -2.29 -15.34
N GLY A 290 13.75 -3.58 -15.30
CA GLY A 290 12.53 -4.23 -15.74
C GLY A 290 11.68 -4.68 -14.56
N ASN A 291 11.02 -5.82 -14.69
CA ASN A 291 10.16 -6.40 -13.66
C ASN A 291 10.76 -7.71 -13.10
N GLY A 292 12.09 -7.85 -13.12
CA GLY A 292 12.78 -9.02 -12.62
C GLY A 292 14.07 -8.58 -11.96
N ASN A 293 14.78 -9.50 -11.30
CA ASN A 293 15.95 -9.17 -10.49
C ASN A 293 17.10 -8.57 -11.32
N ASP A 294 17.20 -7.25 -11.28
CA ASP A 294 18.08 -6.46 -12.09
C ASP A 294 19.40 -6.13 -11.39
N THR A 295 20.38 -5.68 -12.17
CA THR A 295 21.62 -5.13 -11.63
C THR A 295 21.95 -3.84 -12.35
N LEU A 296 21.86 -2.72 -11.64
CA LEU A 296 22.09 -1.38 -12.17
C LEU A 296 23.34 -0.79 -11.53
N SER A 297 24.23 -0.21 -12.33
CA SER A 297 25.44 0.47 -11.84
C SER A 297 25.62 1.82 -12.52
N GLY A 298 25.58 2.92 -11.77
CA GLY A 298 25.75 4.29 -12.27
C GLY A 298 27.19 4.60 -12.69
N LEU A 299 28.15 4.14 -11.87
CA LEU A 299 29.59 4.36 -11.96
C LEU A 299 30.01 5.73 -11.44
N ALA A 300 30.07 6.76 -12.29
CA ALA A 300 30.49 8.08 -11.84
C ALA A 300 29.61 9.15 -12.44
N GLY A 301 29.36 10.21 -11.68
CA GLY A 301 28.35 11.21 -12.04
C GLY A 301 27.27 11.23 -10.99
N ASN A 302 26.27 12.08 -11.18
CA ASN A 302 25.09 12.09 -10.31
C ASN A 302 23.98 11.35 -11.04
N ASP A 303 23.77 10.11 -10.66
CA ASP A 303 22.95 9.12 -11.34
C ASP A 303 21.60 8.92 -10.66
N ILE A 304 20.63 8.45 -11.45
CA ILE A 304 19.30 8.05 -10.99
C ILE A 304 19.09 6.60 -11.41
N LEU A 305 19.00 5.69 -10.45
CA LEU A 305 18.80 4.26 -10.66
C LEU A 305 17.43 3.86 -10.10
N ASN A 306 16.64 3.13 -10.89
CA ASN A 306 15.32 2.65 -10.49
C ASN A 306 15.24 1.14 -10.78
N GLY A 307 15.07 0.30 -9.76
CA GLY A 307 14.96 -1.16 -9.88
C GLY A 307 13.61 -1.60 -10.41
N LEU A 308 12.54 -1.00 -9.86
CA LEU A 308 11.12 -1.26 -10.15
C LEU A 308 10.55 -2.49 -9.45
N ASN A 309 10.57 -3.67 -10.06
CA ASN A 309 10.06 -4.89 -9.42
C ASN A 309 11.10 -5.99 -9.54
N GLY A 310 11.18 -6.83 -8.52
CA GLY A 310 12.18 -7.89 -8.44
C GLY A 310 13.15 -7.58 -7.32
N ASN A 311 14.01 -8.53 -6.99
CA ASN A 311 15.06 -8.30 -6.00
C ASN A 311 16.29 -7.77 -6.71
N ASP A 312 16.49 -6.47 -6.65
CA ASP A 312 17.42 -5.72 -7.47
C ASP A 312 18.71 -5.39 -6.73
N MET A 313 19.78 -5.19 -7.49
CA MET A 313 21.06 -4.66 -6.98
C MET A 313 21.38 -3.34 -7.66
N LEU A 314 21.39 -2.25 -6.89
CA LEU A 314 21.64 -0.90 -7.38
C LEU A 314 22.93 -0.35 -6.76
N PHE A 315 23.86 0.09 -7.61
CA PHE A 315 25.13 0.69 -7.21
C PHE A 315 25.26 2.09 -7.81
N GLY A 316 25.27 3.15 -6.98
CA GLY A 316 25.44 4.53 -7.41
C GLY A 316 26.85 4.76 -7.96
N GLY A 317 27.84 4.60 -7.09
CA GLY A 317 29.25 4.67 -7.45
C GLY A 317 29.88 5.94 -6.89
N THR A 318 30.32 6.87 -7.72
CA THR A 318 30.88 8.15 -7.24
C THR A 318 30.06 9.33 -7.75
N GLY A 319 29.74 10.28 -6.89
CA GLY A 319 28.89 11.43 -7.19
C GLY A 319 27.63 11.37 -6.33
N ASN A 320 26.73 12.33 -6.51
CA ASN A 320 25.53 12.40 -5.66
C ASN A 320 24.39 11.67 -6.35
N ASP A 321 24.11 10.46 -5.92
CA ASP A 321 23.23 9.52 -6.59
C ASP A 321 21.85 9.43 -5.93
N THR A 322 20.88 8.94 -6.71
CA THR A 322 19.55 8.61 -6.22
C THR A 322 19.19 7.21 -6.67
N LEU A 323 19.01 6.31 -5.72
CA LEU A 323 18.69 4.90 -5.93
C LEU A 323 17.32 4.60 -5.35
N ASP A 324 16.45 3.98 -6.16
CA ASP A 324 15.10 3.55 -5.78
C ASP A 324 14.96 2.07 -6.13
N GLY A 325 14.90 1.20 -5.11
CA GLY A 325 14.78 -0.25 -5.27
C GLY A 325 13.44 -0.62 -5.90
N GLY A 326 12.36 -0.23 -5.23
CA GLY A 326 11.00 -0.42 -5.72
C GLY A 326 10.31 -1.53 -4.94
N ASN A 327 9.88 -2.60 -5.61
CA ASN A 327 9.25 -3.75 -4.97
C ASN A 327 10.16 -4.97 -5.04
N GLY A 328 10.40 -5.62 -3.91
CA GLY A 328 11.26 -6.79 -3.80
C GLY A 328 12.22 -6.62 -2.63
N ASP A 329 12.96 -7.68 -2.27
CA ASP A 329 14.04 -7.51 -1.30
C ASP A 329 15.29 -6.99 -2.03
N ASP A 330 15.54 -5.69 -1.93
CA ASP A 330 16.54 -4.97 -2.72
C ASP A 330 17.86 -4.73 -1.98
N GLN A 331 18.94 -4.56 -2.74
CA GLN A 331 20.25 -4.15 -2.24
C GLN A 331 20.72 -2.86 -2.92
N LEU A 332 20.84 -1.79 -2.14
CA LEU A 332 21.24 -0.47 -2.59
C LEU A 332 22.56 -0.04 -1.93
N ASP A 333 23.51 0.41 -2.75
CA ASP A 333 24.80 0.98 -2.32
C ASP A 333 25.01 2.34 -3.01
N GLY A 334 25.00 3.42 -2.22
CA GLY A 334 25.20 4.79 -2.72
C GLY A 334 26.62 5.01 -3.25
N GLY A 335 27.61 4.61 -2.45
CA GLY A 335 29.01 4.73 -2.78
C GLY A 335 29.62 6.02 -2.22
N ASP A 336 30.35 6.77 -3.03
CA ASP A 336 30.97 8.03 -2.63
C ASP A 336 30.09 9.22 -3.05
N GLY A 337 29.54 9.99 -2.12
CA GLY A 337 28.62 11.05 -2.53
C GLY A 337 27.80 11.67 -1.43
N ILE A 338 26.82 12.47 -1.83
CA ILE A 338 25.66 12.75 -0.97
C ILE A 338 24.51 12.05 -1.65
N ASP A 339 24.17 10.88 -1.12
CA ASP A 339 23.31 9.94 -1.80
C ASP A 339 21.92 9.87 -1.15
N ARG A 340 20.94 9.47 -1.95
CA ARG A 340 19.58 9.24 -1.51
C ARG A 340 19.12 7.85 -1.92
N LEU A 341 18.93 6.97 -0.94
CA LEU A 341 18.53 5.58 -1.14
C LEU A 341 17.10 5.39 -0.63
N LEU A 342 16.25 4.79 -1.46
CA LEU A 342 14.90 4.35 -1.11
C LEU A 342 14.81 2.84 -1.36
N GLY A 343 14.58 2.05 -0.30
CA GLY A 343 14.37 0.60 -0.43
C GLY A 343 13.07 0.31 -1.15
N GLY A 344 11.96 0.78 -0.56
CA GLY A 344 10.64 0.64 -1.14
C GLY A 344 9.83 -0.39 -0.37
N ALA A 345 9.35 -1.43 -1.03
CA ALA A 345 8.58 -2.50 -0.41
C ALA A 345 9.37 -3.81 -0.45
N GLY A 346 9.57 -4.45 0.69
CA GLY A 346 10.40 -5.65 0.83
C GLY A 346 11.37 -5.50 1.99
N ASN A 347 12.20 -6.50 2.25
CA ASN A 347 13.22 -6.40 3.30
C ASN A 347 14.55 -5.98 2.68
N ASP A 348 14.82 -4.69 2.74
CA ASP A 348 15.89 -4.10 1.95
C ASP A 348 17.20 -3.98 2.72
N ILE A 349 18.30 -3.86 1.97
CA ILE A 349 19.63 -3.55 2.48
C ILE A 349 20.10 -2.25 1.83
N LEU A 350 20.24 -1.19 2.64
CA LEU A 350 20.68 0.12 2.20
C LEU A 350 22.02 0.46 2.84
N VAL A 351 22.99 0.83 2.00
CA VAL A 351 24.34 1.22 2.39
C VAL A 351 24.63 2.60 1.81
N GLY A 352 24.80 3.62 2.66
CA GLY A 352 25.07 5.00 2.25
C GLY A 352 26.43 5.12 1.58
N GLY A 353 27.48 4.82 2.34
CA GLY A 353 28.85 4.80 1.83
C GLY A 353 29.68 5.93 2.41
N LEU A 354 30.34 6.73 1.58
CA LEU A 354 31.06 7.92 2.02
C LEU A 354 30.21 9.16 1.75
N GLY A 355 29.97 9.97 2.78
CA GLY A 355 29.53 11.34 2.62
C GLY A 355 28.46 11.75 3.61
N VAL A 356 27.31 12.24 3.14
CA VAL A 356 26.21 12.63 4.05
C VAL A 356 24.93 12.20 3.38
N ASP A 357 24.45 11.03 3.76
CA ASP A 357 23.47 10.30 2.98
C ASP A 357 22.09 10.32 3.64
N THR A 358 21.08 10.01 2.84
CA THR A 358 19.70 9.82 3.31
C THR A 358 19.21 8.45 2.87
N LEU A 359 18.95 7.58 3.84
CA LEU A 359 18.46 6.22 3.64
C LEU A 359 17.04 6.11 4.19
N ILE A 360 16.14 5.58 3.35
CA ILE A 360 14.74 5.35 3.70
C ILE A 360 14.43 3.89 3.34
N GLY A 361 14.20 3.04 4.35
CA GLY A 361 13.89 1.62 4.17
C GLY A 361 12.56 1.45 3.43
N GLY A 362 11.44 1.75 4.11
CA GLY A 362 10.12 1.74 3.50
C GLY A 362 9.21 0.74 4.21
N ASP A 363 8.55 -0.14 3.46
CA ASP A 363 7.72 -1.21 4.01
C ASP A 363 8.53 -2.50 4.10
N GLY A 364 8.73 -3.05 5.29
CA GLY A 364 9.45 -4.31 5.49
C GLY A 364 10.35 -4.29 6.71
N SER A 365 11.24 -5.28 6.85
CA SER A 365 12.23 -5.30 7.92
C SER A 365 13.61 -4.99 7.35
N ASP A 366 13.94 -3.70 7.36
CA ASP A 366 15.04 -3.16 6.58
C ASP A 366 16.35 -3.12 7.36
N ARG A 367 17.46 -3.06 6.61
CA ARG A 367 18.81 -2.90 7.15
C ARG A 367 19.44 -1.64 6.58
N LEU A 368 19.66 -0.66 7.45
CA LEU A 368 20.21 0.63 7.06
C LEU A 368 21.60 0.81 7.70
N ASN A 369 22.61 1.04 6.87
CA ASN A 369 23.95 1.41 7.29
C ASN A 369 24.39 2.70 6.59
N GLY A 370 24.49 3.81 7.33
CA GLY A 370 24.98 5.09 6.79
C GLY A 370 26.46 5.02 6.38
N ASN A 371 27.25 4.15 7.03
CA ASN A 371 28.71 4.13 6.99
C ASN A 371 29.32 5.47 7.46
N ALA A 372 29.99 6.20 6.56
CA ALA A 372 30.83 7.32 6.93
C ALA A 372 30.14 8.62 6.60
N GLY A 373 29.55 9.28 7.59
CA GLY A 373 28.84 10.51 7.32
C GLY A 373 28.10 11.05 8.52
N ASN A 374 27.29 12.08 8.32
CA ASN A 374 26.29 12.43 9.34
C ASN A 374 24.93 12.11 8.74
N ASP A 375 24.59 10.83 8.70
CA ASP A 375 23.57 10.34 7.80
C ASP A 375 22.18 10.43 8.43
N ILE A 376 21.15 10.40 7.59
CA ILE A 376 19.74 10.38 8.01
C ILE A 376 19.18 9.01 7.65
N LEU A 377 18.77 8.26 8.67
CA LEU A 377 18.26 6.89 8.53
C LEU A 377 16.80 6.85 8.98
N THR A 378 15.90 6.44 8.08
CA THR A 378 14.47 6.26 8.33
C THR A 378 14.11 4.80 8.04
N GLY A 379 13.68 4.05 9.05
CA GLY A 379 13.35 2.63 8.89
C GLY A 379 12.06 2.44 8.10
N GLY A 380 10.99 3.12 8.51
CA GLY A 380 9.67 3.00 7.94
C GLY A 380 8.77 2.03 8.71
N VAL A 381 8.02 1.21 7.98
CA VAL A 381 7.06 0.25 8.53
C VAL A 381 7.70 -1.12 8.63
N GLY A 382 7.90 -1.59 9.86
CA GLY A 382 8.29 -2.97 10.13
C GLY A 382 9.39 -3.00 11.17
N GLY A 383 10.16 -4.10 11.22
CA GLY A 383 11.13 -4.34 12.28
C GLY A 383 12.55 -4.08 11.84
N ASP A 384 13.00 -2.83 11.98
CA ASP A 384 14.19 -2.37 11.27
C ASP A 384 15.49 -2.53 12.06
N PHE A 385 16.60 -2.57 11.33
CA PHE A 385 17.94 -2.72 11.84
C PHE A 385 18.80 -1.53 11.39
N PHE A 386 19.11 -0.65 12.33
CA PHE A 386 20.07 0.44 12.12
C PHE A 386 21.45 -0.07 12.51
N VAL A 387 22.30 -0.25 11.51
CA VAL A 387 23.62 -0.88 11.63
C VAL A 387 24.68 0.20 11.72
N PHE A 388 25.56 0.05 12.70
CA PHE A 388 26.76 0.85 12.85
C PHE A 388 27.97 -0.09 12.75
N ASP A 389 28.70 0.02 11.63
CA ASP A 389 29.96 -0.67 11.38
C ASP A 389 30.96 0.24 10.65
N SER A 390 32.26 0.02 10.81
CA SER A 390 33.27 0.63 9.93
C SER A 390 34.26 -0.35 9.36
N ASN A 391 34.06 -1.66 9.61
CA ASN A 391 35.00 -2.73 9.27
C ASN A 391 36.47 -2.44 9.72
N SER A 392 36.63 -1.54 10.69
CA SER A 392 37.90 -0.96 11.16
C SER A 392 37.75 -0.47 12.61
N ALA A 393 38.83 0.00 13.24
CA ALA A 393 38.75 0.50 14.60
C ALA A 393 37.88 1.77 14.68
N PHE A 394 36.97 1.84 15.66
CA PHE A 394 36.09 3.00 15.83
C PHE A 394 36.87 4.31 15.97
N THR A 395 36.69 5.24 15.01
CA THR A 395 37.12 6.65 15.13
C THR A 395 35.94 7.54 14.83
N SER A 396 35.69 8.59 15.64
CA SER A 396 34.52 9.46 15.46
C SER A 396 34.49 10.20 14.11
N SER A 397 35.60 10.26 13.40
CA SER A 397 35.70 10.79 12.03
C SER A 397 35.27 9.79 10.96
N ALA A 398 35.14 8.50 11.28
CA ALA A 398 34.82 7.44 10.33
C ALA A 398 33.31 7.10 10.25
N PHE A 399 32.52 7.49 11.26
CA PHE A 399 31.05 7.24 11.32
C PHE A 399 30.23 8.52 11.21
N GLY A 400 30.88 9.67 11.41
CA GLY A 400 30.25 10.89 11.90
C GLY A 400 29.19 10.65 12.97
N VAL A 401 28.07 11.37 12.87
CA VAL A 401 26.97 11.36 13.83
C VAL A 401 25.65 11.23 13.07
N ASP A 402 25.14 10.01 13.02
CA ASP A 402 23.92 9.72 12.30
C ASP A 402 22.68 10.10 13.10
N LYS A 403 21.58 10.30 12.38
CA LYS A 403 20.26 10.51 12.94
C LYS A 403 19.32 9.41 12.46
N VAL A 404 18.86 8.59 13.39
CA VAL A 404 17.69 7.72 13.19
C VAL A 404 16.43 8.52 13.50
N THR A 405 15.48 8.58 12.57
CA THR A 405 14.37 9.55 12.63
C THR A 405 13.06 9.01 13.18
N ASP A 406 12.84 7.70 13.18
CA ASP A 406 11.53 7.07 13.40
C ASP A 406 11.62 5.79 14.26
N PHE A 407 12.63 5.70 15.14
CA PHE A 407 12.90 4.47 15.88
C PHE A 407 11.73 4.03 16.77
N ALA A 408 11.15 2.87 16.45
CA ALA A 408 10.06 2.21 17.15
C ALA A 408 10.59 1.23 18.21
N SER A 409 10.64 1.68 19.48
CA SER A 409 11.11 0.84 20.59
C SER A 409 10.36 -0.49 20.72
N GLY A 410 11.10 -1.60 20.66
CA GLY A 410 10.56 -2.96 20.80
C GLY A 410 10.18 -3.62 19.47
N VAL A 411 10.25 -2.85 18.39
CA VAL A 411 10.11 -3.30 17.01
C VAL A 411 11.49 -3.23 16.36
N ASP A 412 12.11 -2.05 16.41
CA ASP A 412 13.41 -1.76 15.80
C ASP A 412 14.58 -2.13 16.70
N LYS A 413 15.75 -2.26 16.07
CA LYS A 413 17.00 -2.67 16.70
C LYS A 413 18.15 -1.79 16.25
N ILE A 414 18.97 -1.43 17.22
CA ILE A 414 20.30 -0.89 16.95
C ILE A 414 21.28 -2.04 16.95
N VAL A 415 22.02 -2.19 15.85
CA VAL A 415 23.03 -3.22 15.66
C VAL A 415 24.40 -2.59 15.72
N LEU A 416 25.20 -3.01 16.70
CA LEU A 416 26.59 -2.59 16.85
C LEU A 416 27.50 -3.73 16.41
N ASP A 417 28.26 -3.52 15.34
CA ASP A 417 29.18 -4.54 14.84
C ASP A 417 30.33 -4.81 15.84
N GLN A 418 30.59 -6.10 16.09
CA GLN A 418 31.62 -6.54 17.04
C GLN A 418 33.04 -6.24 16.58
N THR A 419 33.30 -6.17 15.27
CA THR A 419 34.65 -5.83 14.78
C THR A 419 35.00 -4.38 15.08
N THR A 420 33.99 -3.52 15.01
CA THR A 420 34.06 -2.08 15.22
C THR A 420 34.06 -1.71 16.70
N PHE A 421 33.06 -2.17 17.44
CA PHE A 421 32.80 -1.77 18.83
C PHE A 421 33.41 -2.73 19.85
N GLY A 422 33.99 -3.85 19.40
CA GLY A 422 34.44 -4.95 20.25
C GLY A 422 33.28 -5.76 20.81
N ALA A 423 33.59 -6.88 21.48
CA ALA A 423 32.58 -7.66 22.18
C ALA A 423 32.01 -6.86 23.37
N ILE A 424 30.79 -6.33 23.20
CA ILE A 424 30.05 -5.61 24.24
C ILE A 424 29.11 -6.59 24.96
N THR A 425 29.23 -6.67 26.28
CA THR A 425 28.26 -7.39 27.12
C THR A 425 27.16 -6.46 27.61
N PRO A 426 25.97 -6.96 28.00
CA PRO A 426 24.91 -6.12 28.56
C PRO A 426 25.35 -5.26 29.76
N ALA A 427 26.34 -5.71 30.54
CA ALA A 427 26.90 -4.95 31.67
C ALA A 427 27.73 -3.73 31.26
N GLN A 428 28.11 -3.64 29.98
CA GLN A 428 28.88 -2.54 29.41
C GLN A 428 27.99 -1.54 28.66
N ILE A 429 26.67 -1.67 28.76
CA ILE A 429 25.69 -0.73 28.23
C ILE A 429 25.06 0.04 29.40
N ALA A 430 25.07 1.37 29.33
CA ALA A 430 24.43 2.23 30.32
C ALA A 430 23.37 3.12 29.69
N ILE A 431 22.30 3.38 30.45
CA ILE A 431 21.22 4.30 30.10
C ILE A 431 21.24 5.43 31.14
N VAL A 432 21.32 6.67 30.68
CA VAL A 432 21.47 7.87 31.52
C VAL A 432 20.46 8.95 31.14
N ASN A 433 20.19 9.89 32.04
CA ASN A 433 19.29 11.04 31.79
C ASN A 433 20.06 12.33 31.48
N THR A 434 21.32 12.23 31.07
CA THR A 434 22.18 13.39 30.85
C THR A 434 23.26 13.09 29.83
N ASP A 435 23.58 14.08 29.01
CA ASP A 435 24.76 14.07 28.14
C ASP A 435 26.04 14.43 28.92
N SER A 436 25.93 14.68 30.23
CA SER A 436 27.07 15.00 31.08
C SER A 436 28.01 13.81 31.19
N LEU A 437 29.16 13.94 30.51
CA LEU A 437 30.20 12.92 30.39
C LEU A 437 30.80 12.46 31.73
N ALA A 438 30.56 13.20 32.82
CA ALA A 438 31.01 12.88 34.18
C ALA A 438 30.10 11.88 34.92
N ALA A 439 28.88 11.64 34.44
CA ALA A 439 27.93 10.66 34.99
C ALA A 439 27.98 9.30 34.28
N ILE A 440 28.83 9.18 33.26
CA ILE A 440 29.04 7.99 32.45
C ILE A 440 29.86 6.99 33.27
N SER A 441 29.17 6.02 33.85
CA SER A 441 29.77 4.86 34.52
C SER A 441 30.69 4.08 33.55
N MET A 442 31.39 3.04 34.04
CA MET A 442 32.36 2.21 33.29
C MET A 442 31.82 1.48 32.03
N ALA A 443 30.66 1.86 31.51
CA ALA A 443 30.04 1.34 30.31
C ALA A 443 30.78 1.81 29.04
N GLN A 444 30.81 0.92 28.05
CA GLN A 444 31.37 1.18 26.73
C GLN A 444 30.34 1.81 25.79
N ILE A 445 29.06 1.50 25.92
CA ILE A 445 27.97 2.15 25.18
C ILE A 445 27.06 2.88 26.15
N VAL A 446 26.75 4.14 25.86
CA VAL A 446 25.84 4.94 26.68
C VAL A 446 24.75 5.57 25.83
N TYR A 447 23.50 5.35 26.24
CA TYR A 447 22.32 5.98 25.67
C TYR A 447 21.79 7.07 26.61
N SER A 448 21.64 8.29 26.10
CA SER A 448 21.05 9.41 26.83
C SER A 448 19.56 9.55 26.53
N LEU A 449 18.74 9.21 27.52
CA LEU A 449 17.29 9.27 27.45
C LEU A 449 16.77 10.68 27.08
N GLY A 450 17.39 11.73 27.62
CA GLY A 450 16.93 13.11 27.42
C GLY A 450 17.17 13.68 26.02
N THR A 451 18.11 13.10 25.27
CA THR A 451 18.53 13.64 23.96
C THR A 451 18.51 12.62 22.83
N GLY A 452 18.34 11.33 23.14
CA GLY A 452 18.45 10.24 22.18
C GLY A 452 19.89 9.93 21.77
N ASN A 453 20.90 10.61 22.34
CA ASN A 453 22.29 10.46 21.91
C ASN A 453 22.89 9.11 22.34
N LEU A 454 23.59 8.45 21.41
CA LEU A 454 24.41 7.27 21.65
C LEU A 454 25.90 7.64 21.63
N PHE A 455 26.62 7.15 22.65
CA PHE A 455 28.04 7.40 22.84
C PHE A 455 28.81 6.08 22.96
N PHE A 456 30.01 6.04 22.39
CA PHE A 456 30.96 4.94 22.57
C PHE A 456 32.23 5.38 23.35
N ASN A 457 32.67 4.52 24.26
CA ASN A 457 33.86 4.67 25.09
C ASN A 457 34.70 3.40 25.09
N GLN A 458 35.70 3.34 24.21
CA GLN A 458 36.51 2.15 23.94
C GLN A 458 37.15 1.49 25.18
N ASN A 459 37.53 2.26 26.21
CA ASN A 459 38.35 1.76 27.32
C ASN A 459 37.62 1.60 28.67
N GLY A 460 36.38 2.07 28.83
CA GLY A 460 35.61 1.97 30.09
C GLY A 460 36.31 2.53 31.35
N SER A 461 37.46 3.18 31.24
CA SER A 461 38.34 3.53 32.35
C SER A 461 38.63 5.02 32.40
N VAL A 462 38.19 5.62 33.50
CA VAL A 462 38.25 7.05 33.80
C VAL A 462 39.68 7.45 34.18
N SER A 463 40.58 7.65 33.21
CA SER A 463 41.74 8.55 33.38
C SER A 463 42.51 8.73 32.07
N GLY A 464 42.35 9.89 31.43
CA GLY A 464 43.37 10.40 30.49
C GLY A 464 43.01 10.46 29.01
N TYR A 465 41.81 10.02 28.60
CA TYR A 465 41.26 10.32 27.27
C TYR A 465 39.94 11.08 27.43
N GLY A 466 39.83 12.21 26.74
CA GLY A 466 38.61 13.02 26.73
C GLY A 466 37.47 12.29 26.03
N THR A 467 36.29 12.37 26.64
CA THR A 467 34.95 12.30 26.02
C THR A 467 34.63 11.05 25.19
N GLY A 468 33.67 10.22 25.64
CA GLY A 468 33.02 9.25 24.76
C GLY A 468 32.52 9.95 23.50
N ALA A 469 32.75 9.35 22.34
CA ALA A 469 32.36 9.93 21.06
C ALA A 469 30.90 9.62 20.78
N ARG A 470 30.11 10.67 20.51
CA ARG A 470 28.76 10.50 19.98
C ARG A 470 28.86 9.96 18.56
N PHE A 471 28.07 8.94 18.24
CA PHE A 471 28.00 8.37 16.89
C PHE A 471 26.59 8.34 16.31
N ALA A 472 25.55 8.44 17.15
CA ALA A 472 24.19 8.49 16.67
C ALA A 472 23.28 9.30 17.58
N THR A 473 22.17 9.76 17.01
CA THR A 473 21.02 10.32 17.72
C THR A 473 19.78 9.53 17.30
N ILE A 474 19.04 9.01 18.28
CA ILE A 474 17.82 8.24 18.05
C ILE A 474 16.60 9.10 18.37
N ASP A 475 15.76 9.33 17.38
CA ASP A 475 14.47 10.01 17.50
C ASP A 475 13.34 8.97 17.58
N ASN A 476 12.53 9.01 18.65
CA ASN A 476 11.53 7.96 18.99
C ASN A 476 10.07 8.40 18.70
N ASP A 477 9.83 9.12 17.61
CA ASP A 477 8.50 9.43 17.06
C ASP A 477 7.39 9.90 18.06
N ASN A 478 7.78 10.75 19.04
CA ASN A 478 6.90 11.53 19.93
C ASN A 478 6.01 10.81 20.97
N ASN A 479 6.56 10.01 21.88
CA ASN A 479 6.28 10.19 23.33
C ASN A 479 7.09 9.21 24.17
N SER A 480 8.25 9.63 24.67
CA SER A 480 9.02 8.63 25.42
C SER A 480 10.54 8.74 25.40
N ALA A 481 11.15 9.86 25.74
CA ALA A 481 12.54 9.88 26.23
C ALA A 481 12.75 9.00 27.50
N THR A 482 11.99 7.91 27.70
CA THR A 482 11.98 7.07 28.90
C THR A 482 12.12 5.58 28.62
N ILE A 483 12.20 5.13 27.36
CA ILE A 483 12.41 3.71 27.03
C ILE A 483 13.67 3.58 26.19
N ALA A 484 14.59 2.73 26.65
CA ALA A 484 15.87 2.52 25.99
C ALA A 484 15.73 1.60 24.75
N PRO A 485 16.50 1.84 23.68
CA PRO A 485 16.49 0.98 22.51
C PRO A 485 16.98 -0.43 22.85
N VAL A 486 16.51 -1.41 22.08
CA VAL A 486 17.07 -2.76 22.12
C VAL A 486 18.40 -2.73 21.38
N LEU A 487 19.49 -2.83 22.15
CA LEU A 487 20.86 -2.90 21.63
C LEU A 487 21.23 -4.37 21.42
N MET A 488 21.51 -4.75 20.17
CA MET A 488 22.00 -6.08 19.83
C MET A 488 23.49 -6.03 19.48
N VAL A 489 24.24 -7.01 19.98
CA VAL A 489 25.66 -7.20 19.70
C VAL A 489 25.80 -8.54 19.00
N ALA A 490 26.12 -8.52 17.71
CA ALA A 490 26.22 -9.71 16.86
C ALA A 490 27.39 -9.55 15.88
N ASP A 491 28.03 -10.66 15.51
CA ASP A 491 28.97 -10.67 14.38
C ASP A 491 28.16 -10.39 13.11
N PHE A 492 28.33 -9.21 12.51
CA PHE A 492 27.68 -8.89 11.25
C PHE A 492 28.72 -9.03 10.13
N GLN A 493 28.42 -9.89 9.17
CA GLN A 493 29.09 -9.92 7.88
C GLN A 493 28.04 -9.45 6.89
N ILE A 494 28.29 -8.33 6.21
CA ILE A 494 27.59 -7.98 4.97
C ILE A 494 27.90 -9.15 4.03
N VAL A 495 26.92 -10.03 3.81
CA VAL A 495 27.09 -11.13 2.85
C VAL A 495 27.14 -10.46 1.48
N ALA A 496 28.33 -10.51 0.88
CA ALA A 496 28.58 -10.10 -0.49
C ALA A 496 27.93 -11.03 -1.51
#